data_AF-A0A4U7HIY7-F1
#
_entry.id   AF-A0A4U7HIY7-F1
#
_cell.length_a   1.000
_cell.length_b   1.000
_cell.length_c   1.000
_cell.angle_alpha   90.00
_cell.angle_beta   90.00
_cell.angle_gamma   90.00
#
_symmetry.space_group_name_H-M   'P 1'
#
loop_
_entity.id
_entity.type
_entity.pdbx_description
1 polymer ?
#
loop_
_entity_poly.entity_id
_entity_poly.type
_entity_poly.pdbx_seq_one_letter_code
_entity_poly.pdbx_strand_id
1 'polypeptide(L)' 'MTPEQAEKAKIRAKQELETFSIYLDQAIDELGGVLTSREVFLAAGITYLGAGQTDIHAAVEGLCEQIQ' A
#
# COMPACT_ATOMS: atom_id res chain seq x y z
N MET A 1 -6.73 4.10 23.40
CA MET A 1 -6.32 5.09 22.39
C MET A 1 -6.79 6.47 22.86
N THR A 2 -5.91 7.46 22.88
CA THR A 2 -6.30 8.85 23.17
C THR A 2 -6.99 9.47 21.94
N PRO A 3 -7.76 10.57 22.10
CA PRO A 3 -8.37 11.27 20.97
C PRO A 3 -7.36 11.70 19.90
N GLU A 4 -6.18 12.15 20.32
CA GLU A 4 -5.09 12.53 19.41
C GLU A 4 -4.55 11.33 18.62
N GLN A 5 -4.37 10.17 19.27
CA GLN A 5 -3.95 8.94 18.59
C GLN A 5 -4.99 8.46 17.57
N ALA A 6 -6.28 8.62 17.89
CA ALA A 6 -7.37 8.30 16.97
C ALA A 6 -7.36 9.18 15.74
N GLU A 7 -7.12 10.48 15.90
CA GLU A 7 -7.06 11.40 14.77
C GLU A 7 -5.86 11.12 13.85
N LYS A 8 -4.68 10.87 14.43
CA LYS A 8 -3.50 10.44 13.67
C LYS A 8 -3.76 9.15 12.89
N ALA A 9 -4.42 8.17 13.51
CA ALA A 9 -4.77 6.90 12.86
C ALA A 9 -5.74 7.11 11.68
N LYS A 10 -6.73 8.00 11.81
CA LYS A 10 -7.66 8.34 10.72
C LYS A 10 -6.96 9.00 9.55
N ILE A 11 -6.08 9.97 9.82
CA ILE A 11 -5.30 10.65 8.77
C ILE A 11 -4.45 9.62 8.02
N ARG A 12 -3.76 8.73 8.75
CA ARG A 12 -2.98 7.66 8.11
C ARG A 12 -3.87 6.74 7.29
N ALA A 13 -4.99 6.26 7.84
CA ALA A 13 -5.90 5.39 7.11
C ALA A 13 -6.42 6.04 5.81
N LYS A 14 -6.69 7.34 5.82
CA LYS A 14 -7.09 8.09 4.62
C LYS A 14 -5.99 8.08 3.56
N GLN A 15 -4.74 8.37 3.93
CA GLN A 15 -3.61 8.35 3.01
C GLN A 15 -3.39 6.96 2.41
N GLU A 16 -3.52 5.91 3.22
CA GLU A 16 -3.37 4.53 2.74
C GLU A 16 -4.50 4.14 1.78
N LEU A 17 -5.72 4.59 2.02
CA LEU A 17 -6.84 4.39 1.09
C LEU A 17 -6.63 5.11 -0.25
N GLU A 18 -6.15 6.35 -0.20
CA GLU A 18 -5.81 7.14 -1.40
C GLU A 18 -4.65 6.50 -2.20
N THR A 19 -3.69 5.91 -1.50
CA THR A 19 -2.59 5.18 -2.14
C THR A 19 -3.12 3.88 -2.74
N PHE A 20 -3.88 3.09 -1.97
CA PHE A 20 -4.46 1.84 -2.43
C PHE A 20 -5.38 2.01 -3.64
N SER A 21 -6.13 3.13 -3.75
CA SER A 21 -6.98 3.37 -4.91
C SER A 21 -6.20 3.42 -6.22
N ILE A 22 -4.96 3.92 -6.21
CA ILE A 22 -4.09 3.92 -7.40
C ILE A 22 -3.80 2.49 -7.87
N TYR A 23 -3.48 1.58 -6.94
CA TYR A 23 -3.24 0.16 -7.26
C TYR A 23 -4.51 -0.53 -7.74
N LEU A 24 -5.66 -0.18 -7.16
CA LEU A 24 -6.95 -0.74 -7.56
C LEU A 24 -7.34 -0.31 -8.96
N ASP A 25 -7.20 0.98 -9.29
CA ASP A 25 -7.48 1.51 -10.63
C ASP A 25 -6.59 0.82 -11.67
N GLN A 26 -5.28 0.71 -11.40
CA GLN A 26 -4.36 0.00 -12.29
C GLN A 26 -4.76 -1.47 -12.49
N ALA A 27 -5.13 -2.17 -11.41
CA ALA A 27 -5.55 -3.56 -11.50
C ALA A 27 -6.87 -3.72 -12.28
N ILE A 28 -7.79 -2.76 -12.17
CA ILE A 28 -9.03 -2.74 -12.96
C ILE A 28 -8.69 -2.57 -14.46
N ASP A 29 -7.83 -1.61 -14.79
CA ASP A 29 -7.44 -1.32 -16.17
C ASP A 29 -6.72 -2.51 -16.84
N GLU A 30 -5.82 -3.17 -16.10
CA GLU A 30 -5.03 -4.28 -16.65
C GLU A 30 -5.74 -5.63 -16.62
N LEU A 31 -6.51 -5.91 -15.56
CA LEU A 31 -7.01 -7.26 -15.27
C LEU A 31 -8.54 -7.36 -15.29
N GLY A 32 -9.28 -6.25 -15.34
CA GLY A 32 -10.74 -6.22 -15.24
C GLY A 32 -11.47 -6.92 -16.40
N GLY A 33 -10.82 -7.08 -17.55
CA GLY A 33 -11.35 -7.85 -18.68
C GLY A 33 -11.11 -9.36 -18.60
N VAL A 34 -10.29 -9.82 -17.64
CA VAL A 34 -9.83 -11.21 -17.53
C VAL A 34 -10.25 -11.85 -16.20
N LEU A 35 -10.17 -11.09 -15.12
CA LEU A 35 -10.41 -11.56 -13.75
C LEU A 35 -11.77 -11.09 -13.21
N THR A 36 -12.28 -11.79 -12.21
CA THR A 36 -13.44 -11.33 -11.45
C THR A 36 -13.08 -10.11 -10.60
N SER A 37 -14.08 -9.29 -10.22
CA SER A 37 -13.84 -8.13 -9.36
C SER A 37 -13.16 -8.48 -8.03
N ARG A 38 -13.42 -9.69 -7.48
CA ARG A 38 -12.75 -10.18 -6.28
C ARG A 38 -11.27 -10.43 -6.51
N GLU A 39 -10.92 -11.06 -7.62
CA GLU A 39 -9.54 -11.36 -7.98
C GLU A 39 -8.76 -10.09 -8.30
N VAL A 40 -9.36 -9.12 -9.00
CA VAL A 40 -8.79 -7.78 -9.21
C VAL A 40 -8.49 -7.08 -7.88
N PHE A 41 -9.46 -7.07 -6.96
CA PHE A 41 -9.27 -6.47 -5.63
C PHE A 41 -8.14 -7.16 -4.85
N LEU A 42 -8.06 -8.50 -4.91
CA LEU A 42 -6.98 -9.25 -4.28
C LEU A 42 -5.62 -8.95 -4.91
N ALA A 43 -5.53 -8.88 -6.24
CA ALA A 43 -4.31 -8.54 -6.95
C ALA A 43 -3.81 -7.14 -6.57
N ALA A 44 -4.69 -6.14 -6.57
CA ALA A 44 -4.37 -4.79 -6.10
C ALA A 44 -3.86 -4.79 -4.64
N GLY A 45 -4.56 -5.51 -3.76
CA GLY A 45 -4.19 -5.59 -2.33
C GLY A 45 -2.83 -6.23 -2.09
N ILE A 46 -2.55 -7.34 -2.77
CA ILE A 46 -1.26 -8.05 -2.67
C ILE A 46 -0.13 -7.15 -3.18
N THR A 47 -0.31 -6.49 -4.32
CA THR A 47 0.69 -5.61 -4.91
C THR A 47 0.99 -4.40 -4.01
N TYR A 48 -0.05 -3.76 -3.47
CA TYR A 48 0.10 -2.63 -2.55
C TYR A 48 0.87 -3.03 -1.28
N LEU A 49 0.52 -4.16 -0.66
CA LEU A 49 1.25 -4.66 0.52
C LEU A 49 2.70 -5.03 0.19
N GLY A 50 2.94 -5.64 -0.98
CA GLY A 50 4.28 -5.99 -1.46
C GLY A 50 5.17 -4.76 -1.67
N ALA A 51 4.63 -3.71 -2.29
CA ALA A 51 5.34 -2.44 -2.49
C ALA A 51 5.79 -1.82 -1.16
N GLY A 52 4.89 -1.77 -0.17
CA GLY A 52 5.24 -1.28 1.16
C GLY A 52 6.34 -2.09 1.84
N GLN A 53 6.38 -3.41 1.64
CA GLN A 53 7.47 -4.25 2.16
C GLN A 53 8.82 -3.95 1.47
N THR A 54 8.81 -3.74 0.16
CA THR A 54 10.01 -3.36 -0.60
C THR A 54 10.55 -2.01 -0.16
N ASP A 55 9.70 -1.01 0.07
CA ASP A 55 10.12 0.32 0.53
C ASP A 55 10.77 0.26 1.92
N ILE A 56 10.22 -0.54 2.84
CA ILE A 56 10.82 -0.77 4.16
C ILE A 56 12.20 -1.40 4.01
N HIS A 57 12.32 -2.41 3.14
CA HIS A 57 13.59 -3.09 2.92
C HIS A 57 14.67 -2.13 2.39
N ALA A 58 14.35 -1.34 1.36
CA ALA A 58 15.26 -0.35 0.79
C ALA A 58 15.68 0.73 1.80
N ALA A 59 14.75 1.19 2.65
CA ALA A 59 15.05 2.14 3.71
C ALA A 59 16.03 1.57 4.75
N VAL A 60 15.88 0.29 5.11
CA VAL A 60 16.79 -0.40 6.04
C VAL A 60 18.18 -0.57 5.41
N GLU A 61 18.26 -0.99 4.15
CA GLU A 61 19.54 -1.13 3.43
C GLU A 61 20.29 0.20 3.38
N GLY A 62 19.63 1.29 2.97
CA GLY A 62 20.24 2.62 2.92
C GLY A 62 20.70 3.15 4.29
N LEU A 63 20.01 2.78 5.38
CA LEU A 63 20.47 3.11 6.74
C LEU A 63 21.73 2.32 7.12
N CYS A 64 21.82 1.04 6.76
CA CYS A 64 22.99 0.21 7.02
C CYS A 64 24.24 0.72 6.27
N GLU A 65 24.08 1.15 5.02
CA GLU A 65 25.17 1.71 4.20
C GLU A 65 25.77 2.98 4.82
N GLN A 66 24.98 3.80 5.53
CA GLN A 66 25.46 5.04 6.14
C GLN A 66 26.27 4.84 7.42
N ILE A 67 26.25 3.64 8.00
CA ILE A 67 26.92 3.30 9.27
C ILE A 67 28.26 2.55 9.01
N GLN A 68 28.52 2.13 7.77
CA GLN A 68 29.77 1.48 7.34
C GLN A 68 30.79 2.49 6.84
#